data_AF-A0A6C0AJ39-F1
#
_entry.id   AF-A0A6C0AJ39-F1
#
_cell.length_a   1.000
_cell.length_b   1.000
_cell.length_c   1.000
_cell.angle_alpha   90.00
_cell.angle_beta   90.00
_cell.angle_gamma   90.00
#
_symmetry.space_group_name_H-M   'P 1'
#
loop_
_entity.id
_entity.type
_entity.pdbx_description
1 polymer ?
#
loop_
_entity_poly.entity_id
_entity_poly.type
_entity_poly.pdbx_seq_one_letter_code
_entity_poly.pdbx_strand_id
1 'polypeptide(L)'
;MNRVRKEKLRDQLETLDIHEHSQVFDVIKRYTNEYTRTNTGALISSESLPDACIVEMERLVAFYLDQRKRMDADERARKSLGKE
;
A
#
# COMPACT_ATOMS: atom_id res chain seq x y z
N MET A 1 -8.77 -11.16 -13.44
CA MET A 1 -7.89 -10.99 -12.26
C MET A 1 -8.51 -11.69 -11.04
N ASN A 2 -7.73 -12.43 -10.25
CA ASN A 2 -8.23 -13.30 -9.16
C ASN A 2 -8.75 -12.48 -7.94
N ARG A 3 -9.97 -12.76 -7.47
CA ARG A 3 -10.60 -12.13 -6.28
C ARG A 3 -9.68 -12.14 -5.06
N VAL A 4 -8.96 -13.24 -4.87
CA VAL A 4 -8.01 -13.43 -3.76
C VAL A 4 -6.90 -12.38 -3.75
N ARG A 5 -6.40 -11.96 -4.92
CA ARG A 5 -5.38 -10.89 -4.99
C ARG A 5 -5.94 -9.54 -4.57
N LYS A 6 -7.16 -9.22 -4.98
CA LYS A 6 -7.82 -7.96 -4.62
C LYS A 6 -8.10 -7.89 -3.13
N GLU A 7 -8.58 -8.98 -2.53
CA GLU A 7 -8.81 -9.05 -1.07
C GLU A 7 -7.48 -8.89 -0.31
N LYS A 8 -6.44 -9.63 -0.69
CA LYS A 8 -5.11 -9.50 -0.08
C LYS A 8 -4.56 -8.07 -0.18
N LEU A 9 -4.68 -7.45 -1.35
CA LEU A 9 -4.22 -6.07 -1.53
C LEU A 9 -4.99 -5.10 -0.64
N ARG A 10 -6.32 -5.27 -0.50
CA ARG A 10 -7.14 -4.46 0.40
C ARG A 10 -6.64 -4.55 1.83
N ASP A 11 -6.43 -5.76 2.32
CA ASP A 11 -5.96 -5.98 3.70
C ASP A 11 -4.58 -5.34 3.93
N GLN A 12 -3.69 -5.40 2.93
CA GLN A 12 -2.38 -4.75 3.03
C GLN A 12 -2.46 -3.22 2.99
N LEU A 13 -3.38 -2.67 2.20
CA LEU A 13 -3.62 -1.22 2.14
C LEU A 13 -4.08 -0.69 3.51
N GLU A 14 -4.89 -1.43 4.27
CA GLU A 14 -5.32 -1.03 5.62
C GLU A 14 -4.16 -0.92 6.63
N THR A 15 -3.00 -1.51 6.33
CA THR A 15 -1.80 -1.43 7.19
C THR A 15 -0.88 -0.24 6.88
N LEU A 16 -1.21 0.52 5.84
CA LEU A 16 -0.42 1.67 5.40
C LEU A 16 -0.72 2.91 6.23
N ASP A 17 0.27 3.79 6.34
CA ASP A 17 0.06 5.12 6.91
C ASP A 17 -0.55 6.10 5.89
N ILE A 18 -0.88 7.31 6.36
CA ILE A 18 -1.55 8.33 5.55
C ILE A 18 -0.72 8.79 4.34
N HIS A 19 0.61 8.82 4.44
CA HIS A 19 1.49 9.22 3.35
C HIS A 19 1.63 8.10 2.33
N GLU A 20 1.77 6.86 2.78
CA GLU A 20 1.75 5.67 1.93
C GLU A 20 0.41 5.57 1.17
N HIS A 21 -0.71 5.81 1.84
CA HIS A 21 -2.04 5.90 1.20
C HIS A 21 -2.12 6.99 0.14
N SER A 22 -1.54 8.18 0.41
CA SER A 22 -1.50 9.28 -0.56
C SER A 22 -0.75 8.87 -1.83
N GLN A 23 0.39 8.19 -1.70
CA GLN A 23 1.18 7.74 -2.85
C GLN A 23 0.46 6.64 -3.65
N VAL A 24 -0.22 5.71 -2.97
CA VAL A 24 -1.08 4.73 -3.65
C VAL A 24 -2.19 5.44 -4.42
N PHE A 25 -2.82 6.46 -3.84
CA PHE A 25 -3.85 7.24 -4.53
C PHE A 25 -3.30 8.00 -5.75
N ASP A 26 -2.06 8.49 -5.69
CA ASP A 26 -1.39 9.09 -6.84
C ASP A 26 -1.17 8.11 -7.99
N VAL A 27 -0.90 6.83 -7.69
CA VAL A 27 -0.87 5.77 -8.71
C VAL A 27 -2.25 5.60 -9.33
N ILE A 28 -3.30 5.46 -8.52
CA ILE A 28 -4.67 5.23 -9.01
C ILE A 28 -5.14 6.36 -9.94
N LYS A 29 -4.83 7.62 -9.61
CA LYS A 29 -5.16 8.80 -10.43
C LYS A 29 -4.55 8.76 -11.84
N ARG A 30 -3.49 8.00 -12.08
CA ARG A 30 -2.91 7.82 -13.44
C ARG A 30 -3.77 6.92 -14.32
N TYR A 31 -4.59 6.06 -13.72
CA TYR A 31 -5.39 5.05 -14.41
C TYR A 31 -6.88 5.35 -14.41
N THR A 32 -7.38 6.19 -13.49
CA THR A 32 -8.78 6.60 -13.45
C THR A 32 -8.99 7.96 -12.80
N ASN A 33 -10.02 8.67 -13.26
CA ASN A 33 -10.56 9.87 -12.61
C ASN A 33 -11.91 9.58 -11.90
N GLU A 34 -12.37 8.33 -11.95
CA GLU A 34 -13.65 7.90 -11.39
C GLU A 34 -13.47 7.42 -9.96
N TYR A 35 -13.55 8.35 -9.02
CA TYR A 35 -13.52 8.09 -7.59
C TYR A 35 -14.38 9.11 -6.85
N THR A 36 -14.92 8.70 -5.71
CA THR A 36 -15.72 9.58 -4.86
C THR A 36 -14.86 10.12 -3.73
N ARG A 37 -14.62 11.44 -3.71
CA ARG A 37 -13.94 12.08 -2.59
C ARG A 37 -14.86 12.18 -1.37
N THR A 38 -14.30 11.91 -0.20
CA THR A 38 -14.95 12.10 1.09
C THR A 38 -14.11 13.05 1.94
N ASN A 39 -14.64 13.50 3.09
CA ASN A 39 -13.89 14.35 4.01
C ASN A 39 -12.64 13.65 4.60
N THR A 40 -12.59 12.31 4.54
CA THR A 40 -11.54 11.49 5.14
C THR A 40 -10.71 10.72 4.11
N GLY A 41 -11.02 10.79 2.81
CA GLY A 41 -10.30 10.05 1.79
C GLY A 41 -11.00 9.96 0.44
N ALA A 42 -10.81 8.83 -0.25
CA ALA A 42 -11.43 8.55 -1.54
C ALA A 42 -11.97 7.11 -1.58
N LEU A 43 -13.18 6.95 -2.10
CA LEU A 43 -13.79 5.66 -2.38
C LEU A 43 -13.59 5.32 -3.85
N ILE A 44 -12.99 4.16 -4.13
CA ILE A 44 -12.62 3.71 -5.46
C ILE A 44 -13.17 2.31 -5.67
N SER A 45 -13.88 2.09 -6.78
CA SER A 45 -14.34 0.74 -7.14
C SER A 45 -13.18 -0.08 -7.68
N SER A 46 -12.88 -1.20 -7.03
CA SER A 46 -11.85 -2.13 -7.52
C SER A 46 -12.25 -2.84 -8.82
N GLU A 47 -13.51 -2.76 -9.24
CA GLU A 47 -14.01 -3.38 -10.47
C GLU A 47 -13.71 -2.54 -11.71
N SER A 48 -13.61 -1.21 -11.57
CA SER A 48 -13.28 -0.30 -12.67
C SER A 48 -11.79 -0.09 -12.87
N LEU A 49 -10.94 -0.61 -11.98
CA LEU A 49 -9.49 -0.46 -12.09
C LEU A 49 -8.88 -1.48 -13.07
N PRO A 50 -8.04 -1.02 -14.02
CA PRO A 50 -7.32 -1.93 -14.92
C PRO A 50 -6.30 -2.78 -14.15
N ASP A 51 -6.02 -3.98 -14.65
CA ASP A 51 -5.08 -4.93 -14.03
C ASP A 51 -3.69 -4.30 -13.80
N ALA A 52 -3.22 -3.48 -14.75
CA ALA A 52 -1.98 -2.73 -14.65
C ALA A 52 -1.92 -1.82 -13.39
N CYS A 53 -3.02 -1.13 -13.07
CA CYS A 53 -3.12 -0.30 -11.87
C CYS A 53 -2.98 -1.16 -10.60
N ILE A 54 -3.65 -2.30 -10.55
CA ILE A 54 -3.58 -3.21 -9.41
C ILE A 54 -2.16 -3.75 -9.24
N VAL A 55 -1.48 -4.12 -10.32
CA VAL A 55 -0.08 -4.59 -10.28
C VAL A 55 0.88 -3.50 -9.79
N GLU A 56 0.68 -2.25 -10.22
CA GLU A 56 1.51 -1.13 -9.75
C GLU A 56 1.29 -0.86 -8.25
N MET A 57 0.03 -0.90 -7.79
CA MET A 57 -0.28 -0.81 -6.36
C MET A 57 0.36 -1.95 -5.56
N GLU A 58 0.25 -3.20 -6.01
CA GLU A 58 0.87 -4.34 -5.31
C GLU A 58 2.39 -4.18 -5.17
N ARG A 59 3.08 -3.68 -6.21
CA ARG A 59 4.52 -3.41 -6.16
C ARG A 59 4.86 -2.34 -5.13
N LEU A 60 4.09 -1.26 -5.10
CA LEU A 60 4.30 -0.15 -4.17
C LEU A 60 4.05 -0.59 -2.72
N VAL A 61 2.96 -1.31 -2.47
CA VAL A 61 2.63 -1.88 -1.16
C VAL A 61 3.71 -2.85 -0.69
N ALA A 62 4.16 -3.75 -1.57
CA ALA A 62 5.24 -4.69 -1.25
C ALA A 62 6.55 -3.97 -0.89
N PHE A 63 6.85 -2.87 -1.58
CA PHE A 63 8.01 -2.05 -1.25
C PHE A 63 7.92 -1.47 0.17
N TYR A 64 6.78 -0.88 0.57
CA TYR A 64 6.62 -0.35 1.94
C TYR A 64 6.72 -1.43 3.01
N LEU A 65 6.09 -2.59 2.79
CA LEU A 65 6.17 -3.71 3.73
C LEU A 65 7.61 -4.24 3.87
N ASP A 66 8.39 -4.25 2.79
CA ASP A 66 9.80 -4.63 2.83
C ASP A 66 10.65 -3.59 3.57
N GLN A 67 10.43 -2.29 3.31
CA GLN A 67 11.10 -1.21 4.02
C GLN A 67 10.83 -1.30 5.53
N ARG A 68 9.58 -1.52 5.94
CA ARG A 68 9.20 -1.66 7.36
C ARG A 68 9.93 -2.83 8.03
N LYS A 69 9.98 -3.99 7.37
CA LYS A 69 10.72 -5.16 7.88
C LYS A 69 12.22 -4.89 8.04
N ARG A 70 12.84 -4.17 7.11
CA ARG A 70 14.26 -3.81 7.21
C ARG A 70 14.52 -2.87 8.37
N MET A 71 13.70 -1.84 8.54
CA MET A 71 13.80 -0.91 9.67
C MET A 71 13.64 -1.64 11.01
N ASP A 72 12.68 -2.56 11.12
CA ASP A 72 12.48 -3.37 12.32
C ASP A 72 13.69 -4.27 12.60
N ALA A 73 14.28 -4.86 11.57
CA ALA A 73 15.49 -5.68 11.69
C ALA A 73 16.69 -4.85 12.18
N ASP A 74 16.89 -3.67 11.60
CA ASP A 74 17.96 -2.75 11.97
C ASP A 74 17.78 -2.22 13.40
N GLU A 75 16.55 -1.93 13.82
CA GLU A 75 16.28 -1.52 15.20
C GLU A 75 16.58 -2.66 16.20
N ARG A 76 16.20 -3.90 15.88
CA ARG A 76 16.52 -5.07 16.71
C ARG A 76 18.03 -5.27 16.83
N ALA A 77 18.76 -5.16 15.72
CA ALA A 77 20.22 -5.28 15.71
C ALA A 77 20.90 -4.19 16.56
N ARG A 78 20.42 -2.94 16.48
CA ARG A 78 20.93 -1.86 17.35
C ARG A 78 20.67 -2.12 18.83
N LYS A 79 19.48 -2.63 19.18
CA LYS A 79 19.12 -2.97 20.56
C LYS A 79 19.91 -4.15 21.13
N SER A 80 20.32 -5.11 20.31
CA SER A 80 21.17 -6.21 20.76
C SER A 80 22.61 -5.78 21.01
N LEU A 81 23.15 -4.87 20.19
CA LEU A 81 24.53 -4.36 20.34
C LEU A 81 24.71 -3.44 21.56
N GLY A 82 23.66 -2.75 22.01
CA GLY A 82 23.71 -1.88 23.20
C GLY A 82 23.56 -2.59 24.54
N LYS A 83 23.55 -3.93 24.57
CA LYS A 83 23.41 -4.76 25.78
C LYS A 83 24.71 -5.49 26.19
N GLU A 84 25.81 -5.24 25.48
CA GLU A 84 27.18 -5.63 25.86
C GLU A 84 27.93 -4.43 26.45
#